data_AF-A0A7J7ZQ51-F1
#
_entry.id   AF-A0A7J7ZQ51-F1
#
_cell.length_a   1.000
_cell.length_b   1.000
_cell.length_c   1.000
_cell.angle_alpha   90.00
_cell.angle_beta   90.00
_cell.angle_gamma   90.00
#
_symmetry.space_group_name_H-M   'P 1'
#
loop_
_entity.id
_entity.type
_entity.pdbx_description
1 polymer ?
#
loop_
_entity_poly.entity_id
_entity_poly.type
_entity_poly.pdbx_seq_one_letter_code
_entity_poly.pdbx_strand_id
1 'polypeptide(L)'
;MEYAPPAAPNSYILLSQLPLEAGWFTCLDLKDAFFCVRLAPQSQSLFTFEWTEPDTGQQLQLTWTQLPPSFKNSPTLFGEALASDLATFPREEYRCTLLQYVDDLLLVCATEIECQTATQALLSHLAGTGYRVSWKKAQLCREQVQ
;
A
#
# COMPACT_ATOMS: atom_id res chain seq x y z
N MET A 1 1.18 26.41 -12.43
CA MET A 1 1.60 25.16 -11.78
C MET A 1 0.54 24.13 -12.10
N GLU A 2 0.90 23.19 -12.96
CA GLU A 2 0.00 22.21 -13.55
C GLU A 2 -0.46 21.21 -12.47
N TYR A 3 -1.77 21.07 -12.33
CA TYR A 3 -2.39 20.13 -11.40
C TYR A 3 -2.28 18.74 -12.02
N ALA A 4 -1.25 17.97 -11.64
CA ALA A 4 -1.22 16.55 -11.95
C ALA A 4 -2.29 15.87 -11.06
N PRO A 5 -3.33 15.25 -11.63
CA PRO A 5 -4.25 14.44 -10.85
C PRO A 5 -3.46 13.31 -10.16
N PRO A 6 -3.91 12.81 -8.99
CA PRO A 6 -3.25 11.70 -8.32
C PRO A 6 -3.10 10.54 -9.31
N ALA A 7 -1.90 9.95 -9.39
CA ALA A 7 -1.61 8.84 -10.31
C ALA A 7 -2.39 7.55 -9.95
N ALA A 8 -3.16 7.56 -8.86
CA ALA A 8 -4.03 6.47 -8.48
C ALA A 8 -5.21 6.37 -9.46
N PRO A 9 -5.38 5.24 -10.16
CA PRO A 9 -6.51 5.06 -11.07
C PRO A 9 -7.83 5.14 -10.32
N ASN A 10 -8.86 5.70 -10.97
CA ASN A 10 -10.23 5.69 -10.47
C ASN A 10 -10.64 4.23 -10.15
N SER A 11 -11.24 4.01 -8.98
CA SER A 11 -11.70 2.69 -8.54
C SER A 11 -12.57 1.97 -9.58
N TYR A 12 -13.39 2.71 -10.34
CA TYR A 12 -14.18 2.13 -11.43
C TYR A 12 -13.31 1.49 -12.53
N ILE A 13 -12.22 2.17 -12.92
CA ILE A 13 -11.28 1.69 -13.95
C ILE A 13 -10.41 0.56 -13.41
N LEU A 14 -10.13 0.55 -12.11
CA LEU A 14 -9.42 -0.54 -11.45
C LEU A 14 -10.29 -1.81 -11.44
N LEU A 15 -11.54 -1.69 -11.01
CA LEU A 15 -12.46 -2.82 -10.90
C LEU A 15 -12.91 -3.38 -12.25
N SER A 16 -12.88 -2.58 -13.32
CA SER A 16 -13.16 -3.09 -14.67
C SER A 16 -12.09 -4.05 -15.20
N GLN A 17 -10.96 -4.23 -14.51
CA GLN A 17 -9.91 -5.19 -14.85
C GLN A 17 -10.16 -6.58 -14.27
N LEU A 18 -11.22 -6.75 -13.48
CA LEU A 18 -11.54 -8.05 -12.88
C LEU A 18 -11.93 -9.07 -13.96
N PRO A 19 -11.36 -10.29 -13.93
CA PRO A 19 -11.74 -11.34 -14.86
C PRO A 19 -13.16 -11.82 -14.59
N LEU A 20 -13.88 -12.25 -15.63
CA LEU A 20 -15.23 -12.80 -15.51
C LEU A 20 -15.29 -14.08 -14.65
N GLU A 21 -14.16 -14.77 -14.56
CA GLU A 21 -13.98 -16.01 -13.81
C GLU A 21 -13.63 -15.76 -12.33
N ALA A 22 -13.55 -14.50 -11.90
CA ALA A 22 -13.30 -14.12 -10.51
C ALA A 22 -14.38 -14.70 -9.57
N GLY A 23 -13.98 -15.66 -8.74
CA GLY A 23 -14.86 -16.28 -7.74
C GLY A 23 -14.41 -16.08 -6.30
N TRP A 24 -13.13 -15.82 -6.08
CA TRP A 24 -12.52 -15.77 -4.75
C TRP A 24 -11.61 -14.56 -4.59
N PHE A 25 -11.76 -13.88 -3.46
CA PHE A 25 -11.18 -12.57 -3.18
C PHE A 25 -10.41 -12.56 -1.87
N THR A 26 -9.29 -11.85 -1.87
CA THR A 26 -8.57 -11.45 -0.67
C THR A 26 -8.37 -9.93 -0.70
N CYS A 27 -8.88 -9.23 0.32
CA CYS A 27 -8.65 -7.80 0.53
C CYS A 27 -7.64 -7.59 1.66
N LEU A 28 -6.58 -6.82 1.38
CA LEU A 28 -5.58 -6.43 2.36
C LEU A 28 -5.48 -4.90 2.43
N ASP A 29 -5.41 -4.37 3.63
CA ASP A 29 -5.12 -2.96 3.93
C ASP A 29 -3.73 -2.89 4.54
N LEU A 30 -2.84 -2.08 3.96
CA LEU A 30 -1.48 -1.90 4.48
C LEU A 30 -1.47 -0.93 5.65
N LYS A 31 -1.00 -1.41 6.80
CA LYS A 31 -0.93 -0.62 8.02
C LYS A 31 0.29 0.30 7.98
N ASP A 32 0.10 1.56 8.39
CA ASP A 32 1.19 2.53 8.55
C ASP A 32 1.98 2.72 7.24
N ALA A 33 1.29 2.59 6.10
CA ALA A 33 1.82 2.50 4.74
C ALA A 33 2.91 3.55 4.43
N PHE A 34 2.64 4.84 4.68
CA PHE A 34 3.60 5.90 4.37
C PHE A 34 4.92 5.76 5.12
N PHE A 35 4.89 5.20 6.34
CA PHE A 35 6.09 4.99 7.13
C PHE A 35 7.00 3.89 6.58
N CYS A 36 6.51 3.02 5.68
CA CYS A 36 7.36 2.05 4.98
C CYS A 36 8.33 2.73 3.99
N VAL A 37 8.02 3.95 3.52
CA VAL A 37 8.85 4.68 2.55
C VAL A 37 9.83 5.59 3.29
N ARG A 38 11.13 5.28 3.19
CA ARG A 38 12.20 6.12 3.74
C ARG A 38 12.42 7.36 2.89
N LEU A 39 12.58 8.51 3.53
CA LEU A 39 13.01 9.72 2.86
C LEU A 39 14.53 9.71 2.66
N ALA A 40 14.94 10.08 1.46
CA ALA A 40 16.35 10.37 1.17
C ALA A 40 16.87 11.44 2.16
N PRO A 41 18.09 11.30 2.72
CA PRO A 41 18.61 12.25 3.70
C PRO A 41 18.53 13.72 3.27
N GLN A 42 18.72 13.99 1.97
CA GLN A 42 18.66 15.33 1.38
C GLN A 42 17.24 15.92 1.38
N SER A 43 16.20 15.06 1.38
CA SER A 43 14.79 15.48 1.38
C SER A 43 14.23 15.67 2.79
N GLN A 44 14.89 15.14 3.83
CA GLN A 44 14.40 15.22 5.21
C GLN A 44 14.28 16.67 5.70
N SER A 45 15.23 17.54 5.34
CA SER A 45 15.19 18.95 5.76
C SER A 45 13.92 19.70 5.31
N LEU A 46 13.26 19.24 4.23
CA LEU A 46 11.99 19.81 3.73
C LEU A 46 10.81 19.58 4.68
N PHE A 47 10.92 18.63 5.59
CA PHE A 47 9.85 18.23 6.51
C PHE A 47 10.20 18.52 7.98
N THR A 48 11.07 19.50 8.22
CA THR A 48 11.46 19.93 9.56
C THR A 48 10.32 20.75 10.21
N PHE A 49 10.06 20.51 11.49
CA PHE A 49 9.10 21.28 12.29
C PHE A 49 9.65 21.55 13.69
N GLU A 50 9.15 22.61 14.30
CA GLU A 50 9.48 22.96 15.68
C GLU A 50 8.50 22.31 16.65
N TRP A 51 9.03 21.81 17.77
CA TRP A 51 8.26 21.23 18.85
C TRP A 51 8.77 21.78 20.18
N THR A 52 7.84 22.27 21.00
CA THR A 52 8.15 22.73 22.35
C THR A 52 7.87 21.60 23.34
N GLU A 53 8.88 21.21 24.12
CA GLU A 53 8.73 20.19 25.15
C GLU A 53 7.76 20.68 26.25
N PRO A 54 6.69 19.94 26.56
CA PRO A 54 5.66 20.38 27.50
C PRO A 54 6.21 20.65 28.91
N ASP A 55 7.18 19.85 29.35
CA ASP A 55 7.65 19.86 30.73
C ASP A 55 8.74 20.91 30.98
N THR A 56 9.63 21.14 30.00
CA THR A 56 10.78 22.06 30.16
C THR A 56 10.61 23.38 29.41
N GLY A 57 9.66 23.45 28.47
CA GLY A 57 9.53 24.58 27.55
C GLY A 57 10.64 24.66 26.50
N GLN A 58 11.50 23.64 26.38
CA GLN A 58 12.59 23.62 25.41
C GLN A 58 12.04 23.52 23.98
N GLN A 59 12.52 24.37 23.08
CA GLN A 59 12.24 24.24 21.65
C GLN A 59 13.23 23.28 20.98
N LEU A 60 12.69 22.29 20.29
CA LEU A 60 13.41 21.30 19.50
C LEU A 60 13.00 21.41 18.03
N GLN A 61 13.95 21.16 17.14
CA GLN A 61 13.65 20.93 15.73
C GLN A 61 13.66 19.43 15.45
N LEU A 62 12.54 18.92 14.95
CA LEU A 62 12.36 17.53 14.57
C LEU A 62 12.13 17.45 13.07
N THR A 63 12.52 16.34 12.47
CA THR A 63 12.26 16.08 11.05
C THR A 63 11.81 14.65 10.82
N TRP A 64 11.03 14.45 9.75
CA TRP A 64 10.60 13.13 9.33
C TRP A 64 11.70 12.41 8.57
N THR A 65 11.99 11.16 8.98
CA THR A 65 12.91 10.24 8.28
C THR A 65 12.18 9.32 7.30
N GLN A 66 10.86 9.29 7.39
CA GLN A 66 9.94 8.52 6.54
C GLN A 66 8.91 9.46 5.93
N LEU A 67 8.20 8.99 4.91
CA LEU A 67 7.24 9.79 4.17
C LEU A 67 6.12 10.29 5.11
N PRO A 68 5.93 11.61 5.28
CA PRO A 68 4.96 12.14 6.22
C PRO A 68 3.54 11.94 5.69
N PRO A 69 2.57 11.47 6.51
CA PRO A 69 1.18 11.32 6.08
C PRO A 69 0.52 12.64 5.64
N SER A 70 0.96 13.76 6.21
CA SER A 70 0.45 15.10 5.90
C SER A 70 0.96 15.67 4.58
N PHE A 71 1.93 15.02 3.92
CA PHE A 71 2.46 15.51 2.65
C PHE A 71 1.53 15.14 1.49
N LYS A 72 1.14 16.15 0.70
CA LYS A 72 0.14 16.02 -0.37
C LYS A 72 0.41 14.92 -1.40
N ASN A 73 1.68 14.62 -1.67
CA ASN A 73 2.06 13.61 -2.67
C ASN A 73 2.33 12.25 -2.03
N SER A 74 2.17 12.10 -0.71
CA SER A 74 2.43 10.82 -0.02
C SER A 74 1.61 9.65 -0.57
N PRO A 75 0.30 9.80 -0.88
CA PRO A 75 -0.46 8.72 -1.51
C PRO A 75 0.10 8.29 -2.86
N THR A 76 0.52 9.26 -3.68
CA THR A 76 1.08 8.97 -5.02
C THR A 76 2.44 8.30 -4.92
N LEU A 77 3.36 8.85 -4.11
CA LEU A 77 4.70 8.29 -3.92
C LEU A 77 4.67 6.89 -3.31
N PHE A 78 3.79 6.68 -2.33
CA PHE A 78 3.59 5.35 -1.76
C PHE A 78 3.01 4.38 -2.79
N GLY A 79 1.98 4.80 -3.54
CA GLY A 79 1.38 3.99 -4.57
C GLY A 79 2.39 3.55 -5.63
N GLU A 80 3.25 4.46 -6.10
CA GLU A 80 4.31 4.16 -7.06
C GLU A 80 5.37 3.20 -6.50
N ALA A 81 5.81 3.42 -5.26
CA ALA A 81 6.77 2.54 -4.60
C ALA A 81 6.21 1.13 -4.43
N LEU A 82 4.98 1.01 -3.94
CA LEU A 82 4.30 -0.27 -3.77
C LEU A 82 4.06 -0.96 -5.12
N ALA A 83 3.69 -0.21 -6.16
CA ALA A 83 3.49 -0.77 -7.50
C ALA A 83 4.79 -1.34 -8.07
N SER A 84 5.92 -0.65 -7.86
CA SER A 84 7.25 -1.13 -8.23
C SER A 84 7.60 -2.43 -7.51
N ASP A 85 7.36 -2.49 -6.20
CA ASP A 85 7.65 -3.69 -5.40
C ASP A 85 6.74 -4.88 -5.79
N LEU A 86 5.45 -4.61 -6.07
CA LEU A 86 4.47 -5.60 -6.52
C LEU A 86 4.64 -6.01 -7.99
N ALA A 87 5.44 -5.30 -8.78
CA ALA A 87 5.74 -5.69 -10.16
C ALA A 87 6.55 -6.99 -10.24
N THR A 88 7.28 -7.33 -9.17
CA THR A 88 8.06 -8.57 -9.06
C THR A 88 7.26 -9.77 -8.54
N PHE A 89 6.00 -9.56 -8.12
CA PHE A 89 5.14 -10.64 -7.64
C PHE A 89 4.65 -11.51 -8.83
N PRO A 90 4.86 -12.84 -8.83
CA PRO A 90 4.61 -13.69 -10.00
C PRO A 90 3.12 -14.05 -10.14
N ARG A 91 2.31 -13.09 -10.60
CA ARG A 91 0.84 -13.21 -10.74
C ARG A 91 0.41 -14.39 -11.62
N GLU A 92 1.14 -14.62 -12.71
CA GLU A 92 0.85 -15.69 -13.67
C GLU A 92 1.04 -17.08 -13.07
N GLU A 93 2.06 -17.27 -12.23
CA GLU A 93 2.33 -18.54 -11.54
C GLU A 93 1.18 -18.92 -10.60
N TYR A 94 0.62 -17.92 -9.92
CA TYR A 94 -0.50 -18.10 -9.00
C TYR A 94 -1.88 -17.96 -9.65
N ARG A 95 -1.94 -17.72 -10.97
CA ARG A 95 -3.18 -17.50 -11.74
C ARG A 95 -4.11 -16.47 -11.09
N CYS A 96 -3.52 -15.40 -10.58
CA CYS A 96 -4.26 -14.38 -9.83
C CYS A 96 -4.22 -13.02 -10.53
N THR A 97 -5.26 -12.23 -10.30
CA THR A 97 -5.27 -10.79 -10.59
C THR A 97 -5.01 -10.04 -9.28
N LEU A 98 -4.03 -9.15 -9.28
CA LEU A 98 -3.72 -8.29 -8.13
C LEU A 98 -3.95 -6.83 -8.51
N LEU A 99 -4.94 -6.23 -7.88
CA LEU A 99 -5.28 -4.83 -8.01
C LEU A 99 -4.76 -4.04 -6.80
N GLN A 100 -4.27 -2.83 -7.06
CA GLN A 100 -3.73 -1.94 -6.05
C GLN A 100 -4.44 -0.58 -6.13
N TYR A 101 -4.88 -0.07 -4.98
CA TYR A 101 -5.37 1.28 -4.82
C TYR A 101 -4.69 1.92 -3.60
N VAL A 102 -3.62 2.69 -3.84
CA VAL A 102 -2.79 3.26 -2.77
C VAL A 102 -2.30 2.18 -1.80
N ASP A 103 -2.91 2.05 -0.61
CA ASP A 103 -2.62 1.09 0.45
C ASP A 103 -3.58 -0.11 0.50
N ASP A 104 -4.64 -0.10 -0.31
CA ASP A 104 -5.57 -1.22 -0.48
C ASP A 104 -5.10 -2.16 -1.59
N LEU A 105 -5.12 -3.46 -1.31
CA LEU A 105 -4.83 -4.53 -2.25
C LEU A 105 -6.01 -5.48 -2.36
N LEU A 106 -6.39 -5.80 -3.60
CA LEU A 106 -7.41 -6.79 -3.91
C LEU A 106 -6.78 -7.88 -4.78
N LEU A 107 -6.66 -9.09 -4.22
CA LEU A 107 -6.22 -10.28 -4.91
C LEU A 107 -7.43 -11.13 -5.30
N VAL A 108 -7.47 -11.60 -6.54
CA VAL A 108 -8.61 -12.28 -7.14
C VAL A 108 -8.17 -13.54 -7.86
N CYS A 109 -8.84 -14.65 -7.59
CA CYS A 109 -8.61 -15.95 -8.20
C CYS A 109 -9.94 -16.62 -8.61
N ALA A 110 -9.84 -17.62 -9.50
CA ALA A 110 -11.00 -18.41 -9.93
C ALA A 110 -11.43 -19.44 -8.87
N THR A 111 -10.48 -20.02 -8.13
CA THR A 111 -10.74 -21.05 -7.12
C THR A 111 -10.23 -20.67 -5.73
N GLU A 112 -10.81 -21.27 -4.69
CA GLU A 112 -10.38 -21.06 -3.30
C GLU A 112 -8.91 -21.46 -3.09
N ILE A 113 -8.49 -22.60 -3.65
CA ILE A 113 -7.14 -23.15 -3.50
C ILE A 113 -6.10 -22.21 -4.12
N GLU A 114 -6.37 -21.68 -5.30
CA GLU A 114 -5.53 -20.66 -5.93
C GLU A 114 -5.51 -19.39 -5.08
N CYS A 115 -6.65 -18.95 -4.54
CA CYS A 115 -6.73 -17.78 -3.68
C CYS A 115 -5.90 -17.94 -2.39
N GLN A 116 -5.98 -19.09 -1.72
CA GLN A 116 -5.20 -19.38 -0.51
C GLN A 116 -3.70 -19.36 -0.80
N THR A 117 -3.28 -20.05 -1.86
CA THR A 117 -1.87 -20.14 -2.26
C THR A 117 -1.31 -18.77 -2.65
N ALA A 118 -2.05 -18.02 -3.48
CA ALA A 118 -1.67 -16.69 -3.92
C ALA A 118 -1.66 -15.68 -2.75
N THR A 119 -2.61 -15.78 -1.82
CA THR A 119 -2.66 -14.94 -0.61
C THR A 119 -1.45 -15.19 0.28
N GLN A 120 -1.07 -16.45 0.51
CA GLN A 120 0.11 -16.78 1.29
C GLN A 120 1.38 -16.23 0.65
N ALA A 121 1.54 -16.40 -0.67
CA ALA A 121 2.66 -15.87 -1.41
C ALA A 121 2.71 -14.33 -1.35
N LEU A 122 1.57 -13.65 -1.50
CA LEU A 122 1.49 -12.19 -1.41
C LEU A 122 1.88 -11.69 -0.02
N LEU A 123 1.41 -12.34 1.05
CA LEU A 123 1.77 -11.99 2.42
C LEU A 123 3.28 -12.16 2.67
N SER A 124 3.88 -13.24 2.16
CA SER A 124 5.33 -13.45 2.23
C SER A 124 6.10 -12.39 1.45
N HIS A 125 5.62 -12.03 0.24
CA HIS A 125 6.21 -10.97 -0.58
C HIS A 125 6.21 -9.62 0.14
N LEU A 126 5.04 -9.21 0.64
CA LEU A 126 4.86 -7.95 1.38
C LEU A 126 5.73 -7.90 2.64
N ALA A 127 5.82 -9.00 3.38
CA ALA A 127 6.69 -9.07 4.56
C ALA A 127 8.18 -8.98 4.18
N GLY A 128 8.58 -9.61 3.08
CA GLY A 128 9.95 -9.55 2.56
C GLY A 128 10.38 -8.16 2.09
N THR A 129 9.45 -7.36 1.58
CA THR A 129 9.71 -5.95 1.21
C THR A 129 9.52 -4.96 2.37
N GLY A 130 9.02 -5.43 3.53
CA GLY A 130 8.91 -4.64 4.76
C GLY A 130 7.55 -3.95 4.97
N TYR A 131 6.54 -4.29 4.18
CA TYR A 131 5.17 -3.85 4.41
C TYR A 131 4.49 -4.65 5.52
N ARG A 132 3.52 -4.02 6.17
CA ARG A 132 2.70 -4.64 7.22
C ARG A 132 1.23 -4.59 6.82
N VAL A 133 0.53 -5.68 7.05
CA VAL A 133 -0.91 -5.79 6.76
C VAL A 133 -1.71 -5.59 8.04
N SER A 134 -2.83 -4.88 7.94
CA SER A 134 -3.82 -4.75 9.01
C SER A 134 -4.63 -6.04 9.17
N TRP A 135 -4.23 -6.91 10.10
CA TRP A 135 -4.94 -8.17 10.37
C TRP A 135 -6.43 -7.98 10.69
N LYS A 136 -6.78 -6.86 11.34
CA LYS A 136 -8.18 -6.55 11.71
C LYS A 136 -9.06 -6.23 10.50
N LYS A 137 -8.48 -5.71 9.42
CA LYS A 137 -9.20 -5.32 8.19
C LYS A 137 -9.06 -6.35 7.07
N ALA A 138 -8.15 -7.31 7.21
CA ALA A 138 -7.92 -8.32 6.20
C ALA A 138 -9.16 -9.22 6.01
N GLN A 139 -9.58 -9.38 4.76
CA GLN A 139 -10.62 -10.32 4.36
C GLN A 139 -9.95 -11.37 3.48
N LEU A 140 -9.78 -12.60 3.97
CA LEU A 140 -8.99 -13.62 3.28
C LEU A 140 -9.89 -14.68 2.65
N CYS A 141 -9.65 -14.97 1.36
CA CYS A 141 -10.25 -16.07 0.61
C CYS A 141 -11.77 -16.15 0.78
N ARG A 142 -12.47 -15.09 0.40
CA ARG A 142 -13.94 -14.99 0.46
C ARG A 142 -14.54 -14.95 -0.94
N GLU A 143 -15.75 -15.48 -1.10
CA GLU A 143 -16.53 -15.31 -2.33
C GLU A 143 -17.13 -13.89 -2.46
N GLN A 144 -17.23 -13.16 -1.35
CA GLN A 144 -17.70 -11.79 -1.29
C GLN A 144 -16.86 -11.01 -0.28
N VAL A 145 -16.50 -9.78 -0.67
CA VAL A 145 -15.73 -8.84 0.15
C VAL A 145 -16.43 -7.49 0.18
N GLN A 146 -16.36 -6.81 1.31
CA GLN A 146 -17.01 -5.52 1.57
C GLN A 146 -16.01 -4.37 1.63
#